data_AF-A0A0R2VG87-F1
#
_entry.id   AF-A0A0R2VG87-F1
#
_cell.length_a   1.000
_cell.length_b   1.000
_cell.length_c   1.000
_cell.angle_alpha   90.00
_cell.angle_beta   90.00
_cell.angle_gamma   90.00
#
_symmetry.space_group_name_H-M   'P 1'
#
loop_
_entity.id
_entity.type
_entity.pdbx_description
1 polymer ?
#
loop_
_entity_poly.entity_id
_entity_poly.type
_entity_poly.pdbx_seq_one_letter_code
_entity_poly.pdbx_strand_id
1 'polypeptide(L)'
;MAGIAYTCAGNFHRAIAACHVIKKLSFPLYVLAVSLIVLELLLRMLGYRPYRNTDFRVVIEPPSAFTGDDSLGIALVPGTFAFTLNDAVQFEATHTAAGHRLVVPATE
;
A
#
# COMPACT_ATOMS: atom_id res chain seq x y z
N MET A 1 25.28 46.48 39.98
CA MET A 1 24.31 46.78 38.90
C MET A 1 24.72 46.29 37.51
N ALA A 2 25.95 45.79 37.28
CA ALA A 2 26.37 45.35 35.94
C ALA A 2 25.81 43.98 35.51
N GLY A 3 25.54 43.05 36.45
CA GLY A 3 25.13 41.67 36.13
C GLY A 3 23.76 41.50 35.45
N ILE A 4 22.83 42.45 35.62
CA ILE A 4 21.48 42.38 35.03
C ILE A 4 21.49 42.85 33.57
N ALA A 5 22.42 43.73 33.20
CA ALA A 5 22.56 44.22 31.82
C ALA A 5 23.16 43.14 30.88
N TYR A 6 24.13 42.34 31.37
CA TYR A 6 24.74 41.27 30.59
C TYR A 6 23.78 40.10 30.32
N THR A 7 22.90 39.76 31.27
CA THR A 7 21.88 38.71 31.07
C THR A 7 20.79 39.15 30.09
N CYS A 8 20.41 40.43 30.10
CA CYS A 8 19.43 40.98 29.16
C CYS A 8 19.98 41.04 27.72
N ALA A 9 21.23 41.48 27.54
CA ALA A 9 21.91 41.51 26.24
C ALA A 9 22.13 40.11 25.65
N GLY A 10 22.51 39.13 26.47
CA GLY A 10 22.68 37.73 26.05
C GLY A 10 21.37 37.07 25.59
N ASN A 11 20.25 37.35 26.26
CA ASN A 11 18.94 36.84 25.86
C ASN A 11 18.42 37.45 24.55
N PHE A 12 18.71 38.73 24.29
CA PHE A 12 18.33 39.40 23.05
C PHE A 12 19.10 38.87 21.83
N HIS A 13 20.42 38.64 21.96
CA HIS A 13 21.22 38.03 20.89
C HIS A 13 20.78 36.59 20.56
N ARG A 14 20.39 35.79 21.56
CA ARG A 14 19.85 34.44 21.35
C ARG A 14 18.49 34.46 20.64
N ALA A 15 17.62 35.43 20.94
CA ALA A 15 16.33 35.59 20.27
C ALA A 15 16.48 35.98 18.79
N ILE A 16 17.43 36.87 18.46
CA ILE A 16 17.73 37.25 17.06
C ILE A 16 18.33 36.06 16.29
N ALA A 17 19.26 35.33 16.90
CA ALA A 17 19.83 34.12 16.30
C ALA A 17 18.76 33.05 16.06
N ALA A 18 17.86 32.82 17.02
CA ALA A 18 16.73 31.91 16.87
C ALA A 18 15.78 32.37 15.75
N CYS A 19 15.46 33.66 15.64
CA CYS A 19 14.64 34.20 14.56
C CYS A 19 15.29 34.00 13.18
N HIS A 20 16.61 34.15 13.07
CA HIS A 20 17.36 33.89 11.84
C HIS A 20 17.37 32.39 11.50
N VAL A 21 17.54 31.51 12.49
CA VAL A 21 17.47 30.04 12.31
C VAL A 21 16.07 29.60 11.88
N ILE A 22 15.01 30.11 12.50
CA ILE A 22 13.62 29.80 12.15
C ILE A 22 13.31 30.25 10.72
N LYS A 23 13.76 31.45 10.32
CA LYS A 23 13.63 31.92 8.93
C LYS A 23 14.43 31.04 7.95
N LYS A 24 15.66 30.65 8.29
CA LYS A 24 16.48 29.74 7.47
C LYS A 24 15.90 28.33 7.37
N LEU A 25 15.14 27.87 8.38
CA LEU A 25 14.50 26.56 8.38
C LEU A 25 13.14 26.57 7.66
N SER A 26 12.45 27.71 7.63
CA SER A 26 11.16 27.85 6.94
C SER A 26 11.25 27.71 5.42
N PHE A 27 12.31 28.26 4.81
CA PHE A 27 12.53 28.19 3.37
C PHE A 27 12.72 26.76 2.82
N PRO A 28 13.63 25.91 3.35
CA PRO A 28 13.76 24.54 2.88
C PRO A 28 12.51 23.70 3.13
N LEU A 29 11.76 23.98 4.21
CA LEU A 29 10.51 23.28 4.53
C LEU A 29 9.41 23.65 3.53
N TYR A 30 9.34 24.91 3.11
CA TYR A 30 8.47 25.36 2.03
C TYR A 30 8.83 24.70 0.69
N VAL A 31 10.12 24.71 0.32
CA VAL A 31 10.60 24.07 -0.91
C VAL A 31 10.29 22.57 -0.91
N LEU A 32 10.51 21.89 0.22
CA LEU A 32 10.16 20.48 0.39
C LEU A 32 8.66 20.25 0.17
N ALA A 33 7.79 21.02 0.84
CA ALA A 33 6.35 20.87 0.70
C ALA A 33 5.88 21.07 -0.74
N VAL A 34 6.37 22.11 -1.42
CA VAL A 34 6.05 22.36 -2.83
C VAL A 34 6.56 21.23 -3.72
N SER A 35 7.79 20.74 -3.47
CA SER A 35 8.38 19.65 -4.27
C SER A 35 7.57 18.35 -4.15
N LEU A 36 7.04 18.02 -2.97
CA LEU A 36 6.21 16.83 -2.78
C LEU A 36 4.87 16.93 -3.52
N ILE A 37 4.26 18.12 -3.55
CA ILE A 37 3.02 18.36 -4.32
C ILE A 37 3.28 18.19 -5.82
N VAL A 38 4.37 18.79 -6.33
CA VAL A 38 4.74 18.67 -7.75
C VAL A 38 5.06 17.22 -8.12
N LEU A 39 5.78 16.51 -7.26
CA LEU A 39 6.10 15.09 -7.46
C LEU A 39 4.82 14.23 -7.55
N GLU A 40 3.88 14.41 -6.62
CA GLU A 40 2.60 13.69 -6.65
C GLU A 40 1.81 13.97 -7.94
N LEU A 41 1.78 15.23 -8.41
CA LEU A 41 1.12 15.58 -9.66
C LEU A 41 1.79 14.91 -10.87
N LEU A 42 3.12 14.88 -10.93
CA LEU A 42 3.87 14.20 -11.99
C LEU A 42 3.61 12.69 -11.98
N LEU A 43 3.60 12.07 -10.79
CA LEU A 43 3.30 10.66 -10.63
C LEU A 43 1.89 10.34 -11.15
N ARG A 44 0.90 11.17 -10.82
CA ARG A 44 -0.47 11.02 -11.34
C ARG A 44 -0.55 11.18 -12.86
N MET A 45 0.19 12.13 -13.44
CA MET A 45 0.26 12.30 -14.90
C MET A 45 0.89 11.08 -15.60
N LEU A 46 1.86 10.43 -14.97
CA LEU A 46 2.44 9.16 -15.43
C LEU A 46 1.53 7.95 -15.22
N GLY A 47 0.35 8.13 -14.63
CA GLY A 47 -0.62 7.07 -14.39
C GLY A 47 -0.40 6.31 -13.07
N TYR A 48 0.54 6.73 -12.22
CA TYR A 48 0.65 6.15 -10.88
C TYR A 48 -0.59 6.52 -10.06
N ARG A 49 -1.13 5.51 -9.36
CA ARG A 49 -2.25 5.66 -8.45
C ARG A 49 -1.82 5.26 -7.04
N PRO A 50 -2.46 5.84 -5.99
CA PRO A 50 -2.24 5.38 -4.63
C PRO A 50 -2.48 3.87 -4.52
N TYR A 51 -1.57 3.19 -3.83
CA TYR A 51 -1.73 1.76 -3.56
C TYR A 51 -3.05 1.52 -2.82
N ARG A 52 -3.89 0.65 -3.38
CA ARG A 52 -5.08 0.12 -2.72
C ARG A 52 -4.86 -1.35 -2.49
N ASN A 53 -4.82 -1.77 -1.23
CA ASN A 53 -4.93 -3.17 -0.90
C ASN A 53 -6.39 -3.59 -1.11
N THR A 54 -6.64 -4.38 -2.14
CA THR A 54 -7.90 -5.12 -2.26
C THR A 54 -7.67 -6.46 -1.60
N ASP A 55 -8.25 -6.67 -0.42
CA ASP A 55 -8.20 -7.97 0.24
C ASP A 55 -8.74 -9.03 -0.73
N PHE A 56 -7.87 -10.00 -1.06
CA PHE A 56 -8.21 -11.04 -2.01
C PHE A 56 -9.17 -12.02 -1.33
N ARG A 57 -10.43 -12.05 -1.78
CA ARG A 57 -11.45 -12.96 -1.26
C ARG A 57 -11.67 -14.09 -2.26
N VAL A 58 -11.41 -15.32 -1.83
CA VAL A 58 -11.74 -16.54 -2.59
C VAL A 58 -12.78 -17.31 -1.83
N VAL A 59 -13.95 -17.50 -2.42
CA VAL A 59 -14.98 -18.41 -1.93
C VAL A 59 -15.02 -19.61 -2.85
N ILE A 60 -15.04 -20.81 -2.27
CA ILE A 60 -15.07 -22.08 -2.99
C ILE A 60 -16.22 -22.91 -2.43
N GLU A 61 -17.11 -23.34 -3.32
CA GLU A 61 -18.22 -24.22 -2.98
C GLU A 61 -18.19 -25.46 -3.88
N PRO A 62 -18.14 -26.69 -3.35
CA PRO A 62 -18.03 -27.06 -1.94
C PRO A 62 -16.64 -26.77 -1.31
N PRO A 63 -16.55 -26.64 0.03
CA PRO A 63 -15.33 -26.26 0.73
C PRO A 63 -14.35 -27.44 0.88
N SER A 64 -13.76 -27.92 -0.22
CA SER A 64 -12.62 -28.87 -0.19
C SER A 64 -11.92 -29.03 -1.55
N ALA A 65 -11.79 -27.98 -2.36
CA ALA A 65 -11.18 -28.11 -3.70
C ALA A 65 -9.69 -28.47 -3.67
N PHE A 66 -9.02 -28.22 -2.54
CA PHE A 66 -7.59 -28.41 -2.36
C PHE A 66 -7.30 -29.22 -1.10
N THR A 67 -6.34 -30.13 -1.19
CA THR A 67 -5.77 -30.87 -0.06
C THR A 67 -4.25 -30.65 -0.03
N GLY A 68 -3.62 -30.88 1.12
CA GLY A 68 -2.15 -30.88 1.21
C GLY A 68 -1.56 -32.06 0.43
N ASP A 69 -0.42 -31.82 -0.22
CA ASP A 69 0.40 -32.85 -0.87
C ASP A 69 1.85 -32.72 -0.42
N ASP A 70 2.49 -33.83 -0.05
CA ASP A 70 3.83 -33.80 0.52
C ASP A 70 4.93 -33.44 -0.50
N SER A 71 4.64 -33.54 -1.80
CA SER A 71 5.59 -33.26 -2.89
C SER A 71 5.41 -31.88 -3.51
N LEU A 72 4.16 -31.45 -3.72
CA LEU A 72 3.81 -30.20 -4.40
C LEU A 72 3.21 -29.14 -3.46
N GLY A 73 2.99 -29.50 -2.18
CA GLY A 73 2.32 -28.67 -1.18
C GLY A 73 0.80 -28.72 -1.26
N ILE A 74 0.24 -28.75 -2.47
CA ILE A 74 -1.21 -28.74 -2.70
C ILE A 74 -1.59 -29.73 -3.83
N ALA A 75 -2.54 -30.62 -3.55
CA ALA A 75 -3.21 -31.47 -4.54
C ALA A 75 -4.66 -31.03 -4.77
N LEU A 76 -5.15 -31.26 -5.99
CA LEU A 76 -6.51 -30.95 -6.38
C LEU A 76 -7.42 -32.13 -6.06
N VAL A 77 -8.46 -31.90 -5.26
CA VAL A 77 -9.45 -32.93 -4.97
C VAL A 77 -10.35 -33.08 -6.21
N PRO A 78 -10.56 -34.30 -6.74
CA PRO A 78 -11.44 -34.52 -7.87
C PRO A 78 -12.87 -34.10 -7.56
N GLY A 79 -13.51 -33.39 -8.48
CA GLY A 79 -14.86 -32.86 -8.28
C GLY A 79 -15.08 -31.56 -9.05
N THR A 80 -16.28 -31.02 -8.94
CA THR A 80 -16.66 -29.76 -9.57
C THR A 80 -16.90 -28.72 -8.49
N PHE A 81 -16.29 -27.55 -8.65
CA PHE A 81 -16.29 -26.49 -7.65
C PHE A 81 -16.62 -25.14 -8.31
N ALA A 82 -17.48 -24.38 -7.66
CA ALA A 82 -17.76 -22.99 -7.98
C ALA A 82 -16.77 -22.10 -7.23
N PHE A 83 -16.06 -21.25 -7.97
CA PHE A 83 -15.12 -20.28 -7.44
C PHE A 83 -15.68 -18.88 -7.60
N THR A 84 -15.65 -18.10 -6.52
CA THR A 84 -15.96 -16.67 -6.54
C THR A 84 -14.72 -15.90 -6.08
N LEU A 85 -14.13 -15.13 -6.98
CA LEU A 85 -13.00 -14.25 -6.71
C LEU A 85 -13.47 -12.80 -6.55
N ASN A 86 -13.13 -12.21 -5.41
CA ASN A 86 -13.41 -10.81 -5.06
C ASN A 86 -14.86 -10.40 -5.30
N ASP A 87 -15.80 -11.33 -5.10
CA ASP A 87 -17.24 -11.17 -5.32
C ASP A 87 -17.65 -10.72 -6.75
N ALA A 88 -16.71 -10.79 -7.71
CA ALA A 88 -16.90 -10.27 -9.06
C ALA A 88 -16.74 -11.34 -10.14
N VAL A 89 -15.74 -12.21 -10.02
CA VAL A 89 -15.46 -13.24 -11.02
C VAL A 89 -15.95 -14.58 -10.50
N GLN A 90 -16.97 -15.12 -11.15
CA GLN A 90 -17.53 -16.44 -10.85
C GLN A 90 -17.21 -17.40 -11.99
N PHE A 91 -16.65 -18.55 -11.66
CA PHE A 91 -16.41 -19.60 -12.64
C PHE A 91 -16.50 -20.98 -12.02
N GLU A 92 -16.82 -21.96 -12.85
CA GLU A 92 -16.85 -23.35 -12.46
C GLU A 92 -15.57 -24.03 -12.94
N ALA A 93 -14.93 -24.78 -12.05
CA ALA A 93 -13.79 -25.60 -12.41
C ALA A 93 -13.98 -27.05 -11.95
N THR A 94 -13.66 -27.97 -12.85
CA THR A 94 -13.69 -29.41 -12.59
C THR A 94 -12.26 -29.93 -12.47
N HIS A 95 -11.97 -30.56 -11.34
CA HIS A 95 -10.73 -31.26 -11.08
C HIS A 95 -10.87 -32.72 -11.50
N THR A 96 -9.99 -33.15 -12.40
CA THR A 96 -9.93 -34.54 -12.87
C THR A 96 -9.15 -35.41 -11.90
N ALA A 97 -9.39 -36.73 -11.94
CA ALA A 97 -8.64 -37.71 -11.14
C ALA A 97 -7.12 -37.74 -11.43
N ALA A 98 -6.71 -37.21 -12.58
CA ALA A 98 -5.29 -37.08 -12.96
C ALA A 98 -4.63 -35.80 -12.41
N GLY A 99 -5.34 -34.99 -11.61
CA GLY A 99 -4.80 -33.75 -11.04
C GLY A 99 -4.81 -32.56 -12.01
N HIS A 100 -5.58 -32.62 -13.10
CA HIS A 100 -5.77 -31.47 -14.00
C HIS A 100 -7.03 -30.69 -13.67
N ARG A 101 -6.97 -29.36 -13.83
CA ARG A 101 -8.12 -28.46 -13.72
C ARG A 101 -8.65 -28.10 -15.11
N LEU A 102 -9.93 -28.37 -15.32
CA LEU A 102 -10.70 -27.89 -16.45
C LEU A 102 -11.52 -26.69 -16.00
N VAL A 103 -11.45 -25.58 -16.73
CA VAL A 103 -12.25 -24.38 -16.48
C VAL A 103 -13.16 -24.21 -17.68
N VAL A 104 -14.47 -24.21 -17.44
CA VAL A 104 -15.43 -23.85 -18.48
C VAL A 104 -15.54 -22.33 -18.45
N PRO A 105 -15.18 -21.61 -19.52
CA PRO A 105 -15.33 -20.16 -19.56
C PRO A 105 -16.82 -19.83 -19.43
N ALA A 106 -17.15 -18.93 -18.49
CA ALA A 106 -18.51 -18.38 -18.40
C ALA A 106 -18.82 -17.69 -19.73
N THR A 107 -19.84 -18.18 -20.45
CA THR A 107 -20.34 -17.53 -21.66
C THR A 107 -20.94 -16.18 -21.28
N GLU A 108 -20.47 -15.11 -21.92
CA GLU A 108 -20.99 -13.73 -21.83
C GLU A 108 -22.48 -13.64 -22.22
#